data_AF-K1T624-F1
#
_entry.id   AF-K1T624-F1
#
_cell.length_a   1.000
_cell.length_b   1.000
_cell.length_c   1.000
_cell.angle_alpha   90.00
_cell.angle_beta   90.00
_cell.angle_gamma   90.00
#
_symmetry.space_group_name_H-M   'P 1'
#
loop_
_entity.id
_entity.type
_entity.pdbx_description
1 polymer ?
#
loop_
_entity_poly.entity_id
_entity_poly.type
_entity_poly.pdbx_seq_one_letter_code
_entity_poly.pdbx_strand_id
1 'polypeptide(L)'
;GSINDLIAAMQEPKPKYTTIATFVKILENKGYVGRTERGKSYEYYPLVPKEEYAKTVVSSILNSYFDGSLAQMVSFFSRREDLSIQETEQILAIIRQARHKTDKS
;
A
#
# COMPACT_ATOMS: atom_id res chain seq x y z
N GLY A 1 8.49 -3.72 -16.54
CA GLY A 1 8.53 -2.39 -17.19
C GLY A 1 9.80 -1.65 -16.81
N SER A 2 10.31 -0.80 -17.69
CA SER A 2 11.46 0.08 -17.42
C SER A 2 11.08 1.27 -16.54
N ILE A 3 12.07 2.01 -16.05
CA ILE A 3 11.85 3.27 -15.31
C ILE A 3 11.08 4.30 -16.17
N ASN A 4 11.36 4.35 -17.47
CA ASN A 4 10.68 5.26 -18.39
C ASN A 4 9.18 4.89 -18.53
N ASP A 5 8.85 3.60 -18.53
CA ASP A 5 7.45 3.15 -18.58
C ASP A 5 6.70 3.56 -17.30
N LEU A 6 7.35 3.47 -16.14
CA LEU A 6 6.78 3.91 -14.87
C LEU A 6 6.50 5.42 -14.89
N ILE A 7 7.43 6.23 -15.39
CA ILE A 7 7.26 7.69 -15.51
C ILE A 7 6.17 8.04 -16.52
N ALA A 8 6.08 7.31 -17.64
CA ALA A 8 5.06 7.54 -18.65
C ALA A 8 3.63 7.27 -18.13
N ALA A 9 3.47 6.36 -17.18
CA ALA A 9 2.20 6.04 -16.53
C ALA A 9 1.79 7.02 -15.40
N MET A 10 2.65 7.98 -15.05
CA MET A 10 2.40 8.95 -13.97
C MET A 10 1.75 10.23 -14.48
N GLN A 11 0.95 10.86 -13.63
CA GLN A 11 0.35 12.17 -13.88
C GLN A 11 1.41 13.29 -13.82
N GLU A 12 1.16 14.39 -14.53
CA GLU A 12 2.04 15.56 -14.49
C GLU A 12 1.88 16.33 -13.16
N PRO A 13 2.95 16.96 -12.62
CA PRO A 13 4.31 16.99 -13.19
C PRO A 13 5.06 15.66 -12.96
N LYS A 14 5.64 15.13 -14.02
CA LYS A 14 6.41 13.88 -13.94
C LYS A 14 7.63 14.04 -13.04
N PRO A 15 7.88 13.09 -12.13
CA PRO A 15 9.08 13.09 -11.32
C PRO A 15 10.32 12.87 -12.19
N LYS A 16 11.48 13.32 -11.68
CA LYS A 16 12.76 13.07 -12.33
C LYS A 16 13.05 11.57 -12.38
N TYR A 17 13.75 11.14 -13.44
CA TYR A 17 14.18 9.74 -13.59
C TYR A 17 14.90 9.20 -12.36
N THR A 18 15.82 9.98 -11.80
CA THR A 18 16.63 9.58 -10.63
C THR A 18 15.77 9.34 -9.39
N THR A 19 14.68 10.08 -9.22
CA THR A 19 13.72 9.87 -8.14
C THR A 19 13.09 8.49 -8.25
N ILE A 20 12.57 8.13 -9.43
CA ILE A 20 11.95 6.81 -9.65
C ILE A 20 12.98 5.69 -9.55
N ALA A 21 14.16 5.87 -10.14
CA ALA A 21 15.26 4.91 -10.00
C ALA A 21 15.64 4.66 -8.53
N THR A 22 15.66 5.71 -7.70
CA THR A 22 15.93 5.60 -6.27
C THR A 22 14.85 4.79 -5.56
N PHE A 23 13.57 5.09 -5.80
CA PHE A 23 12.47 4.33 -5.20
C PHE A 23 12.48 2.86 -5.63
N VAL A 24 12.66 2.60 -6.93
CA VAL A 24 12.74 1.24 -7.47
C VAL A 24 13.93 0.48 -6.86
N LYS A 25 15.07 1.14 -6.67
CA LYS A 25 16.23 0.53 -5.99
C LYS A 25 15.96 0.21 -4.53
N ILE A 26 15.23 1.07 -3.81
CA ILE A 26 14.82 0.80 -2.43
C ILE A 26 13.90 -0.43 -2.39
N LEU A 27 12.93 -0.53 -3.31
CA LEU A 27 12.01 -1.66 -3.38
C LEU A 27 12.72 -2.96 -3.77
N GLU A 28 13.70 -2.89 -4.67
CA GLU A 28 14.57 -4.01 -5.02
C GLU A 28 15.38 -4.49 -3.81
N ASN A 29 16.04 -3.58 -3.10
CA ASN A 29 16.84 -3.92 -1.92
C ASN A 29 15.98 -4.52 -0.79
N LYS A 30 14.69 -4.15 -0.72
CA LYS A 30 13.72 -4.72 0.23
C LYS A 30 13.10 -6.05 -0.26
N GLY A 31 13.44 -6.51 -1.47
CA GLY A 31 12.93 -7.76 -2.03
C GLY A 31 11.48 -7.68 -2.56
N TYR A 32 10.93 -6.47 -2.73
CA TYR A 32 9.56 -6.31 -3.26
C TYR A 32 9.52 -6.25 -4.79
N VAL A 33 10.64 -5.92 -5.42
CA VAL A 33 10.77 -5.75 -6.87
C VAL A 33 11.98 -6.51 -7.36
N GLY A 34 11.81 -7.31 -8.41
CA GLY A 34 12.88 -7.96 -9.13
C GLY A 34 13.25 -7.16 -10.37
N ARG A 35 14.41 -7.47 -10.96
CA ARG A 35 14.82 -6.92 -12.25
C ARG A 35 15.35 -8.01 -13.19
N THR A 36 15.18 -7.79 -14.48
CA THR A 36 15.77 -8.59 -15.54
C THR A 36 16.46 -7.66 -16.52
N GLU A 37 17.62 -8.09 -17.04
CA GLU A 37 18.33 -7.37 -18.09
C GLU A 37 17.59 -7.51 -19.43
N ARG A 38 17.37 -6.37 -20.10
CA ARG A 38 16.81 -6.32 -21.45
C ARG A 38 17.71 -5.43 -22.31
N GLY A 39 18.73 -6.04 -22.93
CA GLY A 39 19.73 -5.31 -23.71
C GLY A 39 20.59 -4.41 -22.82
N LYS A 40 20.49 -3.08 -23.00
CA LYS A 40 21.23 -2.08 -22.19
C LYS A 40 20.41 -1.49 -21.04
N SER A 41 19.19 -1.98 -20.81
CA SER A 41 18.30 -1.48 -19.76
C SER A 41 17.83 -2.61 -18.84
N TYR A 42 17.19 -2.22 -17.74
CA TYR A 42 16.54 -3.13 -16.81
C TYR A 42 15.03 -3.01 -16.92
N GLU A 43 14.36 -4.15 -16.83
CA GLU A 43 12.93 -4.21 -16.59
C GLU A 43 12.64 -4.73 -15.20
N TYR A 44 11.71 -4.06 -14.53
CA TYR A 44 11.30 -4.36 -13.17
C TYR A 44 9.95 -5.05 -13.14
N TYR A 45 9.78 -5.96 -12.18
CA TYR A 45 8.54 -6.71 -11.95
C TYR A 45 8.31 -6.92 -10.45
N PRO A 46 7.04 -6.98 -9.99
CA PRO A 46 6.74 -7.24 -8.58
C PRO A 46 7.15 -8.66 -8.18
N LEU A 47 7.74 -8.80 -7.00
CA LEU A 47 8.02 -10.11 -6.38
C LEU A 47 6.96 -10.51 -5.35
N VAL A 48 6.18 -9.55 -4.87
CA VAL A 48 5.10 -9.78 -3.91
C VAL A 48 3.75 -9.32 -4.48
N PRO A 49 2.65 -10.01 -4.13
CA PRO A 49 1.31 -9.53 -4.40
C PRO A 49 1.02 -8.18 -3.72
N LYS A 50 0.17 -7.37 -4.35
CA LYS A 50 -0.22 -6.04 -3.82
C LYS A 50 -0.86 -6.15 -2.44
N GLU A 51 -1.69 -7.16 -2.23
CA GLU A 51 -2.43 -7.40 -1.00
C GLU A 51 -1.49 -7.72 0.16
N GLU A 52 -0.42 -8.47 -0.10
CA GLU A 52 0.59 -8.81 0.89
C GLU A 52 1.42 -7.58 1.28
N TYR A 53 1.86 -6.80 0.28
CA TYR A 53 2.55 -5.54 0.53
C TYR A 53 1.68 -4.56 1.34
N ALA A 54 0.39 -4.45 1.01
CA ALA A 54 -0.55 -3.59 1.72
C ALA A 54 -0.71 -4.01 3.19
N LYS A 55 -0.80 -5.31 3.48
CA LYS A 55 -0.85 -5.83 4.86
C LYS A 55 0.39 -5.43 5.65
N THR A 56 1.57 -5.57 5.07
CA THR A 56 2.84 -5.20 5.70
C THR A 56 2.90 -3.70 6.02
N VAL A 57 2.50 -2.86 5.06
CA VAL A 57 2.46 -1.40 5.24
C VAL A 57 1.47 -1.00 6.33
N VAL A 58 0.23 -1.52 6.29
CA VAL A 58 -0.78 -1.22 7.32
C VAL A 58 -0.33 -1.68 8.69
N SER A 59 0.25 -2.87 8.81
CA SER A 59 0.80 -3.38 10.07
C SER A 59 1.92 -2.48 10.60
N SER A 60 2.81 -2.00 9.73
CA SER A 60 3.86 -1.05 10.11
C SER A 60 3.26 0.26 10.62
N ILE A 61 2.24 0.80 9.95
CA ILE A 61 1.58 2.05 10.37
C ILE A 61 0.91 1.87 11.73
N LEU A 62 0.16 0.77 11.93
CA LEU A 62 -0.49 0.46 13.20
C LEU A 62 0.53 0.41 14.33
N ASN A 63 1.65 -0.29 14.13
CA ASN A 63 2.68 -0.44 15.16
C ASN A 63 3.46 0.85 15.43
N SER A 64 3.71 1.68 14.41
CA SER A 64 4.53 2.89 14.56
C SER A 64 3.75 4.10 15.09
N TYR A 65 2.44 4.18 14.84
CA TYR A 65 1.65 5.40 15.12
C TYR A 65 0.43 5.17 16.03
N PHE A 66 -0.02 3.93 16.17
CA PHE A 66 -1.27 3.61 16.87
C PHE A 66 -1.11 2.48 17.90
N ASP A 67 0.11 2.21 18.34
CA ASP A 67 0.45 1.17 19.32
C ASP A 67 -0.13 -0.22 18.97
N GLY A 68 -0.21 -0.53 17.68
CA GLY A 68 -0.82 -1.78 17.17
C GLY A 68 -2.34 -1.83 17.24
N SER A 69 -3.01 -0.75 17.65
CA SER A 69 -4.46 -0.70 17.88
C SER A 69 -5.23 -0.10 16.71
N LEU A 70 -6.00 -0.96 16.03
CA LEU A 70 -6.97 -0.52 15.02
C LEU A 70 -8.03 0.43 15.63
N ALA A 71 -8.40 0.22 16.89
CA ALA A 71 -9.37 1.07 17.57
C ALA A 71 -8.84 2.50 17.76
N GLN A 72 -7.55 2.66 18.05
CA GLN A 72 -6.90 3.98 18.12
C GLN A 72 -6.89 4.67 16.76
N MET A 73 -6.55 3.95 15.69
CA MET A 73 -6.60 4.46 14.32
C MET A 73 -8.02 4.93 13.93
N VAL A 74 -9.05 4.14 14.22
CA VAL A 74 -10.45 4.53 13.96
C VAL A 74 -10.85 5.74 14.80
N SER A 75 -10.51 5.76 16.10
CA SER A 75 -10.81 6.90 16.96
C SER A 75 -10.12 8.19 16.49
N PHE A 76 -8.93 8.10 15.89
CA PHE A 76 -8.23 9.25 15.34
C PHE A 76 -9.04 9.89 14.20
N PHE A 77 -9.53 9.08 13.25
CA PHE A 77 -10.32 9.57 12.12
C PHE A 77 -11.68 10.11 12.55
N SER A 78 -12.37 9.46 13.50
CA SER A 78 -13.66 9.96 14.01
C SER A 78 -13.55 11.33 14.69
N ARG A 79 -12.40 11.66 15.30
CA ARG A 79 -12.17 12.96 15.95
C ARG A 79 -11.81 14.08 14.98
N ARG A 80 -11.35 13.75 13.78
CA ARG A 80 -10.94 14.73 12.76
C ARG A 80 -12.06 15.09 11.77
N GLU A 81 -13.25 14.52 11.93
CA GLU A 81 -14.35 14.57 10.94
C GLU A 81 -13.99 13.99 9.56
N ASP A 82 -12.84 13.32 9.44
CA ASP A 82 -12.39 12.65 8.22
C ASP A 82 -13.20 11.37 7.93
N LEU A 83 -14.09 10.97 8.83
CA LEU A 83 -15.03 9.86 8.67
C LEU A 83 -16.46 10.37 8.77
N SER A 84 -17.20 10.28 7.65
CA SER A 84 -18.63 10.53 7.66
C SER A 84 -19.40 9.43 8.40
N ILE A 85 -20.65 9.74 8.78
CA ILE A 85 -21.57 8.76 9.38
C ILE A 85 -21.76 7.58 8.42
N GLN A 86 -21.90 7.85 7.13
CA GLN A 86 -22.09 6.85 6.08
C GLN A 86 -20.88 5.91 5.96
N GLU A 87 -19.65 6.45 5.96
CA GLU A 87 -18.43 5.63 5.94
C GLU A 87 -18.29 4.80 7.21
N THR A 88 -18.66 5.36 8.37
CA THR A 88 -18.67 4.64 9.64
C THR A 88 -19.63 3.45 9.61
N GLU A 89 -20.85 3.65 9.10
CA GLU A 89 -21.84 2.58 8.93
C GLU A 89 -21.35 1.50 7.95
N GLN A 90 -20.73 1.89 6.84
CA GLN A 90 -20.13 0.96 5.89
C GLN A 90 -19.01 0.12 6.52
N ILE A 91 -18.10 0.74 7.28
CA ILE A 91 -17.03 0.04 8.00
C ILE A 91 -17.63 -0.96 9.00
N LEU A 92 -18.63 -0.54 9.78
CA LEU A 92 -19.32 -1.42 10.74
C LEU A 92 -20.01 -2.60 10.04
N ALA A 93 -20.62 -2.39 8.88
CA ALA A 93 -21.24 -3.45 8.08
C ALA A 93 -20.20 -4.45 7.58
N ILE A 94 -19.06 -3.99 7.05
CA ILE A 94 -17.95 -4.83 6.59
C ILE A 94 -17.43 -5.71 7.74
N ILE A 95 -17.18 -5.11 8.92
CA ILE A 95 -16.67 -5.84 10.09
C ILE A 95 -17.68 -6.90 10.55
N ARG A 96 -18.97 -6.57 10.63
CA ARG A 96 -20.03 -7.53 11.01
C ARG A 96 -20.11 -8.69 10.03
N GLN A 97 -20.03 -8.43 8.72
CA GLN A 97 -20.05 -9.47 7.69
C GLN A 97 -18.80 -10.36 7.74
N ALA A 98 -17.62 -9.78 8.01
CA ALA A 98 -16.38 -10.54 8.17
C ALA A 98 -16.48 -11.53 9.33
N ARG A 99 -17.00 -11.11 10.49
CA ARG A 99 -17.17 -11.97 11.67
C ARG A 99 -18.17 -13.11 11.45
N HIS A 100 -19.24 -12.89 10.69
CA HIS A 100 -20.22 -13.93 10.39
C HIS A 100 -19.72 -15.03 9.43
N LYS A 101 -18.68 -14.76 8.64
CA LYS A 101 -18.05 -15.78 7.79
C LYS A 101 -17.09 -16.68 8.56
N THR A 102 -16.46 -16.18 9.62
CA THR A 102 -15.51 -16.96 10.43
C THR A 102 -16.20 -17.92 11.41
N ASP A 103 -17.45 -17.64 11.80
CA ASP A 103 -18.24 -18.46 12.74
C ASP A 103 -19.03 -19.62 12.06
N LYS A 104 -18.94 -19.73 10.73
CA LYS A 104 -19.63 -20.76 9.92
C LYS A 104 -18.68 -21.73 9.21
N SER A 105 -17.39 -21.70 9.52
CA SER A 105 -16.36 -22.65 9.05
C SER A 105 -15.79 -23.47 10.20
#